data_AF-A0A2E1K0I5-F1
#
_entry.id   AF-A0A2E1K0I5-F1
#
_cell.length_a   1.000
_cell.length_b   1.000
_cell.length_c   1.000
_cell.angle_alpha   90.00
_cell.angle_beta   90.00
_cell.angle_gamma   90.00
#
_symmetry.space_group_name_H-M   'P 1'
#
loop_
_entity.id
_entity.type
_entity.pdbx_description
1 polymer ?
#
loop_
_entity_poly.entity_id
_entity_poly.type
_entity_poly.pdbx_seq_one_letter_code
_entity_poly.pdbx_strand_id
1 'polypeptide(L)' 'MQLRYSFENGYGASVIQHDHSYGNESGKWEIAVLDNVGDLCYDTPITEDVLGHLTFGDVEDVLGRISRL' A
#
# COMPACT_ATOMS: atom_id res chain seq x y z
N MET A 1 -1.74 -12.68 -2.87
CA MET A 1 -1.14 -12.02 -4.08
C MET A 1 -0.42 -10.72 -3.71
N GLN A 2 0.61 -10.28 -4.44
CA GLN A 2 1.27 -8.96 -4.27
C GLN A 2 1.30 -8.15 -5.57
N LEU A 3 1.02 -6.85 -5.49
CA LEU A 3 1.14 -5.86 -6.56
C LEU A 3 2.15 -4.77 -6.15
N ARG A 4 2.96 -4.31 -7.10
CA ARG A 4 3.93 -3.22 -6.89
C ARG A 4 3.64 -2.07 -7.83
N TYR A 5 3.72 -0.86 -7.29
CA TYR A 5 3.50 0.40 -8.01
C TYR A 5 4.73 1.29 -7.84
N SER A 6 5.01 2.08 -8.87
CA SER A 6 6.06 3.11 -8.87
C SER A 6 5.50 4.36 -9.52
N PHE A 7 5.84 5.51 -8.96
CA PHE A 7 5.35 6.82 -9.39
C PHE A 7 6.51 7.75 -9.77
N GLU A 8 6.24 8.76 -10.59
CA GLU A 8 7.27 9.70 -11.08
C GLU A 8 7.90 10.57 -9.98
N ASN A 9 7.25 10.69 -8.82
CA ASN A 9 7.76 11.40 -7.65
C ASN A 9 8.85 10.64 -6.88
N GLY A 10 9.26 9.46 -7.36
CA GLY A 10 10.30 8.65 -6.73
C GLY A 10 9.80 7.78 -5.59
N TYR A 11 8.49 7.70 -5.34
CA TYR A 11 7.90 6.76 -4.40
C TYR A 11 7.17 5.62 -5.10
N GLY A 12 6.91 4.56 -4.35
CA GLY A 12 6.12 3.42 -4.81
C GLY A 12 5.22 2.87 -3.72
N ALA A 13 4.57 1.75 -4.03
CA ALA A 13 3.76 1.02 -3.07
C ALA A 13 3.88 -0.49 -3.28
N SER A 14 3.88 -1.23 -2.17
CA SER A 14 3.68 -2.67 -2.15
C SER A 14 2.30 -2.96 -1.59
N VAL A 15 1.42 -3.53 -2.41
CA VAL A 15 0.04 -3.89 -2.03
C VAL A 15 -0.06 -5.42 -1.94
N ILE A 16 -0.51 -5.95 -0.82
CA ILE A 16 -0.62 -7.39 -0.56
C ILE A 16 -2.08 -7.74 -0.27
N GLN A 17 -2.55 -8.85 -0.83
CA GLN A 17 -3.82 -9.49 -0.49
C GLN A 17 -3.55 -10.84 0.16
N HIS A 18 -4.13 -11.06 1.34
CA HIS A 18 -4.07 -12.34 2.03
C HIS A 18 -5.21 -13.28 1.58
N ASP A 19 -4.85 -14.43 1.01
CA ASP A 19 -5.78 -15.37 0.35
C ASP A 19 -6.51 -16.35 1.32
N HIS A 20 -6.39 -16.19 2.65
CA HIS A 20 -6.77 -17.27 3.59
C HIS A 20 -7.67 -16.95 4.78
N SER A 21 -8.35 -15.80 4.84
CA SER A 21 -9.40 -15.60 5.85
C SER A 21 -10.76 -16.10 5.33
N TYR A 22 -11.22 -17.29 5.75
CA TYR A 22 -12.62 -17.69 5.57
C TYR A 22 -13.50 -16.75 6.39
N GLY A 23 -13.95 -15.66 5.75
CA GLY A 23 -14.68 -14.57 6.41
C GLY A 23 -14.21 -13.21 5.91
N ASN A 24 -15.05 -12.59 5.09
CA ASN A 24 -15.05 -11.16 4.75
C ASN A 24 -14.01 -10.71 3.71
N GLU A 25 -14.38 -10.76 2.43
CA GLU A 25 -13.65 -10.24 1.27
C GLU A 25 -13.40 -8.71 1.32
N SER A 26 -13.99 -8.01 2.31
CA SER A 26 -14.04 -6.54 2.35
C SER A 26 -12.86 -5.85 3.06
N GLY A 27 -11.84 -6.55 3.59
CA GLY A 27 -10.85 -5.91 4.47
C GLY A 27 -9.54 -6.68 4.67
N LYS A 28 -8.93 -7.16 3.58
CA LYS A 28 -7.73 -8.04 3.64
C LYS A 28 -6.52 -7.51 2.87
N TRP A 29 -6.55 -6.22 2.55
CA TRP A 29 -5.46 -5.59 1.85
C TRP A 29 -4.50 -4.92 2.83
N GLU A 30 -3.23 -5.01 2.50
CA GLU A 30 -2.14 -4.30 3.14
C GLU A 30 -1.42 -3.44 2.09
N ILE A 31 -1.01 -2.23 2.47
CA ILE A 31 -0.19 -1.36 1.63
C ILE A 31 0.97 -0.79 2.45
N ALA A 32 2.16 -0.80 1.84
CA ALA A 32 3.35 -0.16 2.37
C ALA A 32 3.92 0.81 1.34
N VAL A 33 4.45 1.95 1.79
CA VAL A 33 5.15 2.90 0.91
C VAL A 33 6.55 2.37 0.61
N LEU A 34 6.97 2.51 -0.64
CA LEU A 34 8.31 2.18 -1.09
C LEU A 34 9.06 3.46 -1.48
N ASP A 35 10.37 3.47 -1.27
CA ASP A 35 11.26 4.52 -1.76
C ASP A 35 11.64 4.32 -3.24
N ASN A 36 12.55 5.15 -3.74
CA ASN A 36 12.98 5.15 -5.14
C ASN A 36 13.83 3.93 -5.54
N VAL A 37 14.36 3.18 -4.58
CA VAL A 37 15.07 1.92 -4.83
C VAL A 37 14.17 0.69 -4.62
N GLY A 38 12.95 0.91 -4.12
CA GLY A 38 11.92 -0.10 -3.93
C GLY A 38 11.94 -0.75 -2.54
N ASP A 39 12.61 -0.13 -1.57
CA ASP A 39 12.66 -0.55 -0.17
C ASP A 39 11.55 0.13 0.65
N LEU A 40 11.20 -0.45 1.81
CA LEU A 40 10.14 0.09 2.66
C LEU A 40 10.51 1.48 3.19
N CYS A 41 9.62 2.44 2.95
CA CYS A 41 9.79 3.82 3.37
C CYS A 41 8.84 4.13 4.53
N TYR A 42 9.42 4.32 5.73
CA TYR A 42 8.69 4.66 6.94
C TYR A 42 8.66 6.17 7.23
N ASP A 43 9.53 6.95 6.58
CA ASP A 43 9.61 8.40 6.74
C ASP A 43 8.66 9.12 5.77
N THR A 44 7.35 8.84 5.87
CA THR A 44 6.32 9.52 5.07
C THR A 44 5.17 10.04 5.93
N PRO A 45 4.53 11.17 5.55
CA PRO A 45 3.34 11.65 6.26
C PRO A 45 2.09 10.80 5.97
N ILE A 46 2.20 9.74 5.15
CA ILE A 46 1.10 8.84 4.84
C ILE A 46 0.94 7.80 5.93
N THR A 47 2.05 7.15 6.26
CA THR A 47 2.15 6.11 7.28
C THR A 47 3.61 5.93 7.68
N GLU A 48 3.82 5.60 8.95
CA GLU A 48 5.12 5.19 9.50
C GLU A 48 5.27 3.66 9.58
N ASP A 49 4.28 2.91 9.08
CA ASP A 49 4.27 1.43 9.04
C ASP A 49 3.35 0.90 7.91
N VAL A 50 3.19 -0.40 7.79
CA VAL A 50 2.23 -1.05 6.87
C VAL A 50 0.79 -0.76 7.31
N LEU A 51 -0.03 -0.23 6.38
CA LEU A 51 -1.46 -0.08 6.61
C LEU A 51 -2.19 -1.37 6.23
N GLY A 52 -2.89 -1.98 7.18
CA GLY A 52 -3.62 -3.23 6.98
C GLY A 52 -5.13 -3.11 7.16
N HIS A 53 -5.84 -4.23 6.97
CA HIS A 53 -7.30 -4.34 7.06
C HIS A 53 -8.06 -3.39 6.10
N LEU A 54 -7.45 -3.09 4.95
CA LEU A 54 -7.99 -2.14 4.00
C LEU A 54 -9.01 -2.78 3.05
N THR A 55 -10.04 -2.02 2.68
CA THR A 55 -10.84 -2.29 1.49
C THR A 55 -10.01 -1.97 0.24
N PHE A 56 -10.45 -2.41 -0.94
CA PHE A 56 -9.79 -2.00 -2.19
C PHE A 56 -9.88 -0.48 -2.43
N GLY A 57 -10.99 0.16 -2.03
CA GLY A 57 -11.14 1.62 -2.14
C GLY A 57 -10.14 2.38 -1.26
N ASP A 58 -9.90 1.91 -0.03
CA ASP A 58 -8.88 2.49 0.85
C ASP A 58 -7.48 2.37 0.23
N VAL A 59 -7.19 1.25 -0.44
CA VAL A 59 -5.93 1.05 -1.18
C VAL A 59 -5.80 2.08 -2.31
N GLU A 60 -6.85 2.30 -3.11
CA GLU A 60 -6.86 3.29 -4.18
C GLU A 60 -6.62 4.72 -3.64
N ASP A 61 -7.24 5.07 -2.52
CA ASP A 61 -7.05 6.36 -1.87
C ASP A 61 -5.61 6.56 -1.38
N VAL A 62 -5.01 5.52 -0.79
CA VAL A 62 -3.61 5.56 -0.33
C VAL A 62 -2.65 5.65 -1.53
N LEU A 63 -2.88 4.88 -2.60
CA LEU A 63 -2.08 5.00 -3.84
C LEU A 63 -2.14 6.41 -4.42
N GLY A 64 -3.34 7.01 -4.43
CA GLY A 64 -3.53 8.41 -4.80
C GLY A 64 -2.69 9.36 -3.94
N ARG A 65 -2.64 9.15 -2.62
CA ARG A 65 -1.80 9.96 -1.72
C ARG A 65 -0.31 9.78 -1.99
N ILE A 66 0.15 8.53 -2.18
CA ILE A 66 1.57 8.23 -2.45
C ILE A 66 2.02 8.91 -3.75
N SER A 67 1.19 8.88 -4.81
CA SER A 67 1.52 9.53 -6.09
C SER A 67 1.63 11.07 -6.04
N ARG A 68 1.18 11.69 -4.94
CA ARG A 68 1.18 13.16 -4.74
C ARG A 68 2.14 13.62 -3.63
N LEU A 69 2.93 12.72 -3.06
CA LEU A 69 4.09 13.09 -2.24
C LEU A 69 5.09 13.88 -3.08
#